data_AF-A0A4R5M403-F1
#
_entry.id   AF-A0A4R5M403-F1
#
_cell.length_a   1.000
_cell.length_b   1.000
_cell.length_c   1.000
_cell.angle_alpha   90.00
_cell.angle_beta   90.00
_cell.angle_gamma   90.00
#
_symmetry.space_group_name_H-M   'P 1'
#
loop_
_entity.id
_entity.type
_entity.pdbx_description
1 polymer ?
#
loop_
_entity_poly.entity_id
_entity_poly.type
_entity_poly.pdbx_seq_one_letter_code
_entity_poly.pdbx_strand_id
1 'polypeptide(L)' 'MRDERLELLLAISRRTLGIEGFELTGKQTVDYHLVSVEDVGRALESAYDAGLIVGHRVGRAECIEES' A
#
# COMPACT_ATOMS: atom_id res chain seq x y z
N MET A 1 -17.63 -9.46 5.33
CA MET A 1 -16.52 -9.30 6.29
C MET A 1 -15.78 -8.07 5.82
N ARG A 2 -15.88 -6.93 6.51
CA ARG A 2 -15.07 -5.75 6.18
C ARG A 2 -13.65 -6.06 6.64
N ASP A 3 -12.68 -5.92 5.74
CA ASP A 3 -11.27 -6.10 6.11
C ASP A 3 -10.83 -4.81 6.81
N GLU A 4 -10.90 -4.77 8.15
CA GLU A 4 -10.58 -3.59 8.97
C GLU A 4 -9.17 -3.07 8.70
N ARG A 5 -8.24 -3.97 8.33
CA ARG A 5 -6.88 -3.61 7.90
C ARG A 5 -6.91 -2.86 6.56
N LEU A 6 -7.76 -3.27 5.62
CA LEU A 6 -7.93 -2.57 4.36
C LEU A 6 -8.54 -1.17 4.57
N GLU A 7 -9.52 -1.04 5.47
CA GLU A 7 -10.12 0.25 5.82
C GLU A 7 -9.09 1.20 6.45
N LEU A 8 -8.23 0.69 7.34
CA LEU A 8 -7.14 1.46 7.94
C LEU A 8 -6.09 1.89 6.90
N LEU A 9 -5.68 0.99 6.00
CA LEU A 9 -4.77 1.31 4.90
C LEU A 9 -5.37 2.39 3.98
N LEU A 10 -6.64 2.27 3.62
CA LEU A 10 -7.36 3.29 2.84
C LEU A 10 -7.37 4.64 3.55
N ALA A 11 -7.62 4.67 4.87
CA ALA A 11 -7.62 5.90 5.63
C ALA A 11 -6.23 6.57 5.63
N ILE A 12 -5.15 5.79 5.75
CA ILE A 12 -3.77 6.29 5.66
C ILE A 12 -3.50 6.82 4.26
N SER A 13 -3.75 6.02 3.22
CA SER A 13 -3.48 6.39 1.83
C SER A 13 -4.25 7.62 1.37
N ARG A 14 -5.50 7.81 1.82
CA ARG A 14 -6.26 9.04 1.57
C ARG A 14 -5.60 10.27 2.18
N ARG A 15 -5.13 10.12 3.42
CA ARG A 15 -4.57 11.23 4.20
C ARG A 15 -3.18 11.64 3.74
N THR A 16 -2.34 10.68 3.33
CA THR A 16 -0.93 10.93 3.02
C THR A 16 -0.64 10.94 1.53
N LEU A 17 -1.29 10.06 0.75
CA LEU A 17 -0.99 9.86 -0.68
C LEU A 17 -2.07 10.45 -1.60
N GLY A 18 -3.19 10.93 -1.06
CA GLY A 18 -4.34 11.40 -1.86
C GLY A 18 -5.04 10.29 -2.66
N ILE A 19 -4.86 9.03 -2.26
CA ILE A 19 -5.41 7.86 -2.96
C ILE A 19 -6.77 7.51 -2.34
N GLU A 20 -7.84 7.74 -3.08
CA GLU A 20 -9.22 7.55 -2.58
C GLU A 20 -9.65 6.08 -2.51
N GLY A 21 -9.04 5.21 -3.31
CA GLY A 21 -9.42 3.80 -3.42
C GLY A 21 -8.31 2.95 -4.03
N PHE A 22 -8.35 1.64 -3.78
CA PHE A 22 -7.45 0.66 -4.41
C PHE A 22 -8.12 -0.12 -5.55
N GLU A 23 -9.35 0.26 -5.91
CA GLU A 23 -10.10 -0.36 -7.00
C GLU A 23 -9.48 0.02 -8.35
N LEU A 24 -9.10 -1.00 -9.14
CA LEU A 24 -8.62 -0.79 -10.50
C LEU A 24 -9.80 -0.50 -11.42
N THR A 25 -9.77 0.66 -12.06
CA THR A 25 -10.79 1.10 -13.00
C THR A 25 -10.50 0.67 -14.44
N GLY A 26 -9.29 0.18 -14.71
CA GLY A 26 -8.80 -0.18 -16.05
C GLY A 26 -8.35 1.03 -16.87
N LYS A 27 -8.35 2.23 -16.29
CA LYS A 27 -7.87 3.46 -16.90
C LYS A 27 -6.58 3.87 -16.21
N GLN A 28 -5.47 3.83 -16.95
CA GLN A 28 -4.15 4.20 -16.44
C GLN A 28 -4.11 5.59 -15.78
N THR A 29 -4.89 6.56 -16.27
CA THR A 29 -4.93 7.92 -15.69
C THR A 29 -5.55 7.99 -14.30
N VAL A 30 -6.27 6.95 -13.89
CA VAL A 30 -6.95 6.85 -12.59
C VAL A 30 -6.24 5.83 -11.71
N ASP A 31 -5.70 4.76 -12.31
CA ASP A 31 -5.08 3.65 -11.59
C ASP A 31 -3.63 3.95 -11.16
N TYR A 32 -2.95 4.93 -11.79
CA TYR A 32 -1.62 5.38 -11.40
C TYR A 32 -1.69 6.77 -10.74
N HIS A 33 -1.01 6.91 -9.60
CA HIS A 33 -0.91 8.17 -8.87
C HIS A 33 0.54 8.62 -8.77
N LEU A 34 0.79 9.86 -9.15
CA LEU A 34 2.09 10.51 -8.93
C LEU A 34 2.14 10.97 -7.48
N VAL A 35 3.00 10.34 -6.68
CA VAL A 35 3.19 10.65 -5.26
C VAL A 35 4.62 11.07 -4.98
N SER A 36 4.82 11.95 -4.00
CA SER A 36 6.16 12.31 -3.58
C SER A 36 6.79 11.21 -2.73
N VAL A 37 8.11 11.08 -2.78
CA VAL A 37 8.84 10.11 -1.94
C VAL A 37 8.65 10.42 -0.45
N GLU A 38 8.48 11.69 -0.08
CA GLU A 38 8.21 12.11 1.30
C GLU A 38 6.84 11.60 1.78
N ASP A 39 5.80 11.75 0.96
CA ASP A 39 4.45 11.31 1.30
C ASP A 39 4.36 9.79 1.45
N VAL A 40 5.13 9.05 0.64
CA VAL A 40 5.31 7.60 0.79
C VAL A 40 5.93 7.28 2.14
N GLY A 41 6.98 7.98 2.55
CA GLY A 41 7.58 7.83 3.88
C GLY A 41 6.56 8.04 5.02
N ARG A 42 5.81 9.15 4.96
CA ARG A 42 4.77 9.47 5.95
C ARG A 42 3.66 8.43 6.00
N ALA A 43 3.28 7.87 4.85
CA ALA A 43 2.28 6.80 4.77
C ALA A 43 2.76 5.52 5.48
N LEU A 44 4.02 5.15 5.26
CA LEU A 44 4.62 3.96 5.87
C LEU A 44 4.77 4.13 7.39
N GLU A 45 5.28 5.28 7.83
CA GLU A 45 5.36 5.62 9.26
C GLU A 45 3.98 5.54 9.93
N SER A 46 2.96 6.14 9.30
CA SER A 46 1.57 6.08 9.81
C SER A 46 1.02 4.66 9.89
N ALA A 47 1.38 3.80 8.93
CA ALA A 47 1.00 2.40 8.95
C ALA A 47 1.67 1.65 10.10
N TYR A 48 2.97 1.86 10.31
CA TYR A 48 3.70 1.25 11.42
C TYR A 48 3.20 1.71 12.79
N ASP A 49 2.94 3.00 12.95
CA ASP A 49 2.35 3.57 14.18
C ASP A 49 0.97 2.98 14.47
N ALA A 50 0.20 2.65 13.42
CA ALA A 50 -1.10 1.98 13.55
C ALA A 50 -0.99 0.46 13.79
N GLY A 51 0.23 -0.09 13.91
CA GLY A 51 0.46 -1.52 14.14
C GLY A 51 0.41 -2.38 12.89
N LEU A 52 0.38 -1.78 11.69
CA LEU A 52 0.42 -2.49 10.42
C LEU A 52 1.85 -2.88 10.08
N ILE A 53 2.33 -3.96 10.69
CA ILE A 53 3.62 -4.57 10.36
C ILE A 53 3.34 -5.79 9.51
N VAL A 54 3.61 -5.72 8.21
CA VAL A 54 3.63 -6.91 7.36
C VAL A 54 4.87 -7.71 7.75
N GLY A 55 4.66 -8.76 8.56
CA GLY A 55 5.69 -9.74 8.83
C GLY A 55 6.24 -10.28 7.52
N HIS A 56 7.55 -10.15 7.33
CA HIS A 56 8.29 -10.65 6.18
C HIS A 56 8.15 -12.18 6.08
N ARG A 57 7.04 -12.66 5.49
CA ARG A 57 6.80 -14.02 4.98
C ARG A 57 5.47 -14.09 4.21
N VAL A 58 5.29 -13.23 3.22
CA VAL A 58 4.58 -13.68 2.02
C VAL A 58 5.64 -14.44 1.23
N GLY A 59 5.40 -15.73 1.00
CA GLY A 59 6.36 -16.67 0.42
C GLY A 59 7.10 -16.05 -0.76
N ARG A 60 8.41 -15.86 -0.58
CA ARG A 60 9.37 -15.86 -1.67
C ARG A 60 9.08 -17.15 -2.43
N ALA A 61 8.30 -17.05 -3.50
CA ALA A 61 8.52 -17.89 -4.66
C ALA A 61 9.99 -17.62 -5.00
N GLU A 62 10.84 -18.48 -4.46
CA GLU A 62 12.03 -19.02 -5.09
C GLU A 62 12.14 -18.63 -6.58
N CYS A 63 12.55 -17.39 -6.84
CA CYS A 63 13.46 -17.07 -7.93
C CYS A 63 14.76 -17.79 -7.59
N ILE A 64 14.78 -19.10 -7.85
CA ILE A 64 15.99 -19.83 -8.13
C ILE A 64 16.42 -19.32 -9.50
N GLU A 65 17.30 -18.34 -9.50
CA GLU A 65 18.17 -18.08 -10.63
C GLU A 65 19.23 -19.19 -10.62
N GLU A 66 18.97 -20.31 -11.32
CA GLU A 66 20.02 -21.24 -11.68
C GLU A 66 20.83 -20.60 -12.82
N SER A 67 22.07 -20.24 -12.53
CA SER A 67 23.13 -20.01 -13.52
C SER A 67 23.99 -21.25 -13.66
#